data_AF-A0A8H7SQ99-F1
#
_entry.id   AF-A0A8H7SQ99-F1
#
_cell.length_a   1.000
_cell.length_b   1.000
_cell.length_c   1.000
_cell.angle_alpha   90.00
_cell.angle_beta   90.00
_cell.angle_gamma   90.00
#
_symmetry.space_group_name_H-M   'P 1'
#
loop_
_entity.id
_entity.type
_entity.pdbx_description
1 polymer ?
#
loop_
_entity_poly.entity_id
_entity_poly.type
_entity_poly.pdbx_seq_one_letter_code
_entity_poly.pdbx_strand_id
1 'polypeptide(L)' 'MSAWKAAGISYLQYAAICARAVRNSLKDESRTLALRRDQNNLKFAKWEGGVQKEQ' A
#
# COMPACT_ATOMS: atom_id res chain seq x y z
N MET A 1 15.46 -4.26 -17.63
CA MET A 1 14.67 -4.66 -16.45
C MET A 1 14.00 -3.40 -15.90
N SER A 2 12.71 -3.42 -15.57
CA SER A 2 12.03 -2.21 -15.08
C SER A 2 12.59 -1.78 -13.71
N ALA A 3 12.70 -0.46 -13.48
CA ALA A 3 13.31 0.09 -12.27
C ALA A 3 12.64 -0.39 -10.97
N TRP A 4 11.31 -0.56 -10.97
CA TRP A 4 10.58 -1.07 -9.81
C TRP A 4 10.87 -2.54 -9.51
N LYS A 5 11.17 -3.38 -10.53
CA LYS A 5 11.59 -4.76 -10.30
C LYS A 5 13.00 -4.83 -9.72
N ALA A 6 13.89 -3.95 -10.15
CA ALA A 6 15.24 -3.86 -9.56
C ALA A 6 15.21 -3.41 -8.09
N ALA A 7 14.23 -2.59 -7.71
CA ALA A 7 14.01 -2.14 -6.34
C ALA A 7 13.38 -3.20 -5.40
N GLY A 8 13.15 -4.43 -5.88
CA GLY A 8 12.52 -5.50 -5.08
C GLY A 8 11.03 -5.28 -4.80
N ILE A 9 10.39 -4.36 -5.52
CA ILE A 9 8.96 -4.06 -5.35
C ILE A 9 8.14 -5.07 -6.15
N SER A 10 7.18 -5.71 -5.49
CA SER A 10 6.21 -6.58 -6.17
C SER A 10 5.29 -5.76 -7.08
N TYR A 11 4.74 -6.40 -8.11
CA TYR A 11 3.83 -5.71 -9.04
C TYR A 11 2.62 -5.06 -8.32
N LEU A 12 2.09 -5.71 -7.28
CA LEU A 12 0.98 -5.17 -6.47
C LEU A 12 1.37 -3.91 -5.72
N GLN A 13 2.57 -3.87 -5.13
CA GLN A 13 3.08 -2.68 -4.46
C GLN A 13 3.31 -1.54 -5.45
N TYR A 14 3.87 -1.82 -6.63
CA TYR A 14 4.03 -0.83 -7.69
C TYR A 14 2.68 -0.23 -8.10
N ALA A 15 1.68 -1.08 -8.39
CA ALA A 15 0.35 -0.63 -8.76
C ALA A 15 -0.33 0.21 -7.66
N ALA A 16 -0.15 -0.16 -6.39
CA ALA A 16 -0.68 0.60 -5.25
C ALA A 16 -0.04 2.00 -5.14
N ILE A 17 1.28 2.10 -5.34
CA ILE A 17 2.00 3.39 -5.34
C ILE A 17 1.51 4.29 -6.49
N CYS A 18 1.39 3.75 -7.71
CA CYS A 18 0.86 4.49 -8.85
C CYS A 18 -0.58 4.96 -8.59
N ALA A 19 -1.43 4.10 -8.03
CA ALA A 19 -2.81 4.47 -7.70
C ALA A 19 -2.87 5.59 -6.65
N ARG A 20 -1.99 5.57 -5.63
CA ARG A 20 -1.88 6.65 -4.64
C ARG A 20 -1.46 7.97 -5.29
N ALA A 21 -0.44 7.94 -6.16
CA ALA A 21 0.01 9.12 -6.90
C ALA A 21 -1.14 9.73 -7.72
N VAL A 22 -1.91 8.91 -8.43
CA VAL A 22 -3.08 9.36 -9.20
C VAL A 22 -4.13 10.00 -8.29
N ARG A 23 -4.46 9.37 -7.15
CA ARG A 23 -5.44 9.92 -6.17
C ARG A 23 -5.05 11.29 -5.64
N ASN A 24 -3.75 11.50 -5.42
CA ASN A 24 -3.18 12.76 -4.99
C ASN A 24 -3.09 13.83 -6.08
N SER A 25 -3.46 13.51 -7.31
CA SER A 25 -3.52 14.47 -8.43
C SER A 25 -4.95 14.90 -8.76
N LEU A 26 -5.98 14.35 -8.10
CA LEU A 26 -7.37 14.78 -8.30
C LEU A 26 -7.67 16.12 -7.62
N LYS A 27 -8.73 16.78 -8.11
CA LYS A 27 -9.36 17.95 -7.48
C LYS A 27 -9.94 17.59 -6.11
N ASP A 28 -9.99 18.55 -5.20
CA ASP A 28 -10.30 18.32 -3.77
C ASP A 28 -11.64 17.62 -3.53
N GLU A 29 -12.66 17.95 -4.31
CA GLU A 29 -14.00 17.34 -4.24
C GLU A 29 -13.96 15.82 -4.44
N SER A 30 -13.12 15.34 -5.35
CA SER A 30 -12.99 13.91 -5.67
C SER A 30 -11.86 13.23 -4.91
N ARG A 31 -10.84 14.00 -4.50
CA ARG A 31 -9.70 13.53 -3.70
C ARG A 31 -10.15 12.98 -2.35
N THR A 32 -11.03 13.69 -1.64
CA THR A 32 -11.48 13.27 -0.28
C THR A 32 -12.14 11.89 -0.28
N LEU A 33 -12.99 11.61 -1.26
CA LEU A 33 -13.61 10.29 -1.44
C LEU A 33 -12.58 9.23 -1.87
N ALA A 34 -11.65 9.59 -2.75
CA ALA A 34 -10.63 8.68 -3.25
C ALA A 34 -9.59 8.29 -2.18
N LEU A 35 -9.21 9.21 -1.29
CA LEU A 35 -8.22 8.98 -0.22
C LEU A 35 -8.67 7.94 0.80
N ARG A 36 -9.99 7.73 0.97
CA ARG A 36 -10.52 6.67 1.85
C ARG A 36 -10.03 5.28 1.44
N ARG A 37 -9.77 5.05 0.15
CA ARG A 37 -9.24 3.77 -0.36
C ARG A 37 -7.77 3.52 -0.02
N ASP A 38 -7.04 4.54 0.43
CA ASP A 38 -5.62 4.42 0.76
C ASP A 38 -5.39 4.01 2.23
N GLN A 39 -6.46 3.96 3.03
CA GLN A 39 -6.41 3.53 4.43
C GLN A 39 -6.40 1.99 4.51
N ASN A 40 -5.32 1.43 5.07
CA ASN A 40 -5.22 0.02 5.41
C ASN A 40 -4.85 -0.12 6.89
N ASN A 41 -5.85 -0.43 7.73
CA ASN A 41 -5.68 -0.59 9.18
C ASN A 41 -5.35 -2.05 9.58
N LEU A 42 -4.78 -2.81 8.64
CA LEU A 42 -4.45 -4.22 8.87
C LEU A 42 -3.21 -4.30 9.78
N LYS A 43 -3.39 -4.92 10.96
CA LYS A 43 -2.28 -5.30 11.83
C LYS A 43 -1.81 -6.69 11.42
N PHE A 44 -0.51 -6.82 11.19
CA PHE A 44 0.12 -8.11 10.94
C PHE A 44 0.59 -8.71 12.28
N ALA A 45 0.30 -9.99 12.48
CA ALA A 45 0.76 -10.74 13.65
C ALA A 45 1.47 -12.00 13.15
N LYS A 46 2.77 -12.11 13.42
CA LYS A 46 3.54 -13.31 13.06
C LYS A 46 3.45 -14.33 14.20
N TRP A 47 2.99 -15.52 13.88
CA TRP A 47 2.93 -16.65 14.82
C TRP A 47 4.12 -17.58 14.56
N GLU A 48 4.93 -17.81 15.58
CA GLU A 48 6.05 -18.76 15.55
C GLU A 48 6.06 -19.56 16.85
N GLY A 49 6.20 -20.89 16.77
CA GLY A 49 6.30 -21.74 17.97
C GLY A 49 5.06 -21.72 18.88
N GLY A 50 3.88 -21.37 18.36
CA GLY A 50 2.62 -21.34 19.11
C GLY A 50 2.37 -20.05 19.90
N VAL A 51 3.27 -19.06 19.81
CA VAL A 51 3.09 -17.75 20.46
C VAL A 51 3.05 -16.66 19.40
N GLN A 52 2.13 -15.71 19.56
CA GLN A 52 2.11 -14.50 18.76
C GLN A 52 3.30 -13.62 19.14
N LYS A 53 4.22 -13.38 18.20
CA LYS A 53 5.21 -12.32 18.34
C LYS A 53 4.58 -11.01 17.87
N GLU A 54 4.53 -10.03 18.76
CA GLU A 54 4.26 -8.65 18.37
C GLU A 54 5.51 -8.10 17.68
N GLN A 55 5.31 -7.42 16.55
CA GLN A 55 6.38 -6.93 15.68
C GLN A 55 6.67 -5.47 15.98
#